data_AF-A0A942T4Z9-F1
#
_entry.id   AF-A0A942T4Z9-F1
#
_cell.length_a   1.000
_cell.length_b   1.000
_cell.length_c   1.000
_cell.angle_alpha   90.00
_cell.angle_beta   90.00
_cell.angle_gamma   90.00
#
_symmetry.space_group_name_H-M   'P 1'
#
loop_
_entity.id
_entity.type
_entity.pdbx_description
1 polymer ?
#
loop_
_entity_poly.entity_id
_entity_poly.type
_entity_poly.pdbx_seq_one_letter_code
_entity_poly.pdbx_strand_id
1 'polypeptide(L)'
;MSKPSESLNDILKEWASTQEHLEKVFRNRDQIGAKEWMNKGIQLYLRFLFLTNGLPLSCTDPIPFESFEYKPVNLKERFAFIKSRPSLYHSYRQLSELMVEQEKQYARKNIQKNKRLTT
;
A
#
# COMPACT_ATOMS: atom_id res chain seq x y z
N MET A 1 11.87 -19.08 13.33
CA MET A 1 10.67 -19.26 12.48
C MET A 1 10.78 -18.34 11.28
N SER A 2 11.12 -18.88 10.12
CA SER A 2 11.16 -18.12 8.87
C SER A 2 9.73 -17.83 8.43
N LYS A 3 9.30 -16.58 8.43
CA LYS A 3 8.01 -16.20 7.82
C LYS A 3 8.00 -16.71 6.37
N PRO A 4 6.90 -17.31 5.88
CA PRO A 4 6.77 -17.57 4.45
C PRO A 4 6.99 -16.25 3.70
N SER A 5 7.77 -16.30 2.63
CA SER A 5 7.98 -15.15 1.75
C SER A 5 6.63 -14.75 1.18
N GLU A 6 6.03 -13.69 1.72
CA GLU A 6 4.78 -13.15 1.22
C GLU A 6 4.93 -12.80 -0.26
N SER A 7 4.04 -13.33 -1.09
CA SER A 7 4.02 -12.98 -2.50
C SER A 7 3.20 -11.71 -2.71
N LEU A 8 3.54 -10.95 -3.76
CA LEU A 8 2.73 -9.79 -4.16
C LEU A 8 1.27 -10.20 -4.43
N ASN A 9 1.04 -11.38 -4.99
CA ASN A 9 -0.29 -11.89 -5.29
C ASN A 9 -1.13 -12.05 -4.01
N ASP A 10 -0.51 -12.41 -2.89
CA ASP A 10 -1.20 -12.53 -1.60
C ASP A 10 -1.61 -11.15 -1.07
N ILE A 11 -0.72 -10.16 -1.15
CA ILE A 11 -1.01 -8.77 -0.79
C ILE A 11 -2.18 -8.23 -1.61
N LEU A 12 -2.17 -8.43 -2.93
CA LEU A 12 -3.21 -7.90 -3.82
C LEU A 12 -4.56 -8.61 -3.62
N LYS A 13 -4.57 -9.91 -3.35
CA LYS A 13 -5.79 -10.64 -2.98
C LYS A 13 -6.36 -10.13 -1.66
N GLU A 14 -5.51 -9.93 -0.66
CA GLU A 14 -5.93 -9.40 0.63
C GLU A 14 -6.43 -7.95 0.52
N TRP A 15 -5.80 -7.16 -0.35
CA TRP A 15 -6.25 -5.81 -0.68
C TRP A 15 -7.62 -5.81 -1.35
N ALA A 16 -7.86 -6.64 -2.36
CA ALA A 16 -9.16 -6.74 -3.02
C ALA A 16 -10.29 -7.05 -2.02
N SER A 17 -10.08 -8.03 -1.15
CA SER A 17 -11.04 -8.33 -0.08
C SER A 17 -11.21 -7.16 0.89
N THR A 18 -10.11 -6.49 1.26
CA THR A 18 -10.15 -5.31 2.14
C THR A 18 -10.93 -4.16 1.50
N GLN A 19 -10.78 -3.92 0.19
CA GLN A 19 -11.55 -2.90 -0.54
C GLN A 19 -13.05 -3.19 -0.50
N GLU A 20 -13.47 -4.43 -0.71
CA GLU A 20 -14.89 -4.79 -0.63
C GLU A 20 -15.50 -4.49 0.75
N HIS A 21 -14.75 -4.73 1.83
CA HIS A 21 -15.18 -4.39 3.18
C HIS A 21 -15.22 -2.87 3.39
N LEU A 22 -14.20 -2.15 2.91
CA LEU A 22 -14.13 -0.69 2.98
C LEU A 22 -15.33 -0.03 2.28
N GLU A 23 -15.68 -0.48 1.08
CA GLU A 23 -16.85 0.02 0.35
C GLU A 23 -18.15 -0.18 1.15
N LYS A 24 -18.29 -1.32 1.84
CA LYS A 24 -19.47 -1.60 2.67
C LYS A 24 -19.52 -0.70 3.91
N VAL A 25 -18.42 -0.58 4.66
CA VAL A 25 -18.41 0.24 5.90
C VAL A 25 -18.60 1.72 5.61
N PHE A 26 -18.00 2.25 4.53
CA PHE A 26 -18.22 3.64 4.11
C PHE A 26 -19.63 3.89 3.62
N ARG A 27 -20.22 2.96 2.86
CA ARG A 27 -21.62 3.03 2.44
C ARG A 27 -22.57 3.05 3.65
N ASN A 28 -22.29 2.23 4.65
CA ASN A 28 -23.08 2.10 5.87
C ASN A 28 -22.79 3.20 6.90
N ARG A 29 -21.84 4.11 6.61
CA ARG A 29 -21.38 5.19 7.52
C ARG A 29 -20.85 4.66 8.86
N ASP A 30 -20.33 3.44 8.88
CA ASP A 30 -19.70 2.83 10.06
C ASP A 30 -18.27 3.36 10.22
N GLN A 31 -18.12 4.37 11.07
CA GLN A 31 -16.83 5.04 11.31
C GLN A 31 -15.82 4.15 12.05
N ILE A 32 -16.29 3.26 12.93
CA ILE A 32 -15.43 2.37 13.71
C ILE A 32 -14.86 1.31 12.76
N GLY A 33 -15.74 0.63 12.01
CA GLY A 33 -15.34 -0.32 10.99
C GLY A 33 -14.45 0.32 9.92
N ALA A 34 -14.77 1.53 9.47
CA ALA A 34 -13.93 2.27 8.51
C ALA A 34 -12.50 2.44 9.02
N LYS A 35 -12.31 2.83 10.28
CA LYS A 35 -10.97 2.99 10.87
C LYS A 35 -10.20 1.66 10.92
N GLU A 36 -10.84 0.58 11.36
CA GLU A 36 -10.21 -0.74 11.47
C GLU A 36 -9.77 -1.27 10.11
N TRP A 37 -10.67 -1.27 9.13
CA TRP A 37 -10.36 -1.73 7.78
C TRP A 37 -9.36 -0.82 7.06
N MET A 38 -9.37 0.49 7.34
CA MET A 38 -8.37 1.41 6.79
C MET A 38 -6.99 1.16 7.37
N ASN A 39 -6.87 0.88 8.67
CA ASN A 39 -5.60 0.50 9.28
C ASN A 39 -5.04 -0.80 8.67
N LYS A 40 -5.92 -1.76 8.34
CA LYS A 40 -5.54 -2.96 7.59
C LYS A 40 -5.03 -2.61 6.18
N GLY A 41 -5.77 -1.79 5.45
CA GLY A 41 -5.37 -1.32 4.11
C GLY A 41 -4.04 -0.57 4.11
N ILE A 42 -3.81 0.29 5.10
CA ILE A 42 -2.54 1.03 5.28
C ILE A 42 -1.37 0.06 5.47
N GLN A 43 -1.55 -0.99 6.29
CA GLN A 43 -0.52 -2.02 6.48
C GLN A 43 -0.23 -2.78 5.19
N LEU A 44 -1.27 -3.16 4.42
CA LEU A 44 -1.10 -3.80 3.12
C LEU A 44 -0.32 -2.91 2.15
N TYR A 45 -0.64 -1.61 2.11
CA TYR A 45 0.07 -0.66 1.26
C TYR A 45 1.55 -0.57 1.64
N LEU A 46 1.87 -0.51 2.93
CA LEU A 46 3.27 -0.51 3.38
C LEU A 46 3.99 -1.80 2.97
N ARG A 47 3.37 -2.98 3.18
CA ARG A 47 3.93 -4.25 2.73
C ARG A 47 4.24 -4.22 1.24
N PHE A 48 3.32 -3.71 0.44
CA PHE A 48 3.52 -3.59 -1.00
C PHE A 48 4.67 -2.63 -1.36
N LEU A 49 4.73 -1.45 -0.75
CA LEU A 49 5.78 -0.45 -1.00
C LEU A 49 7.17 -1.01 -0.65
N PHE A 50 7.32 -1.61 0.52
CA PHE A 50 8.58 -2.19 0.97
C PHE A 50 9.01 -3.37 0.11
N LEU A 51 8.08 -4.29 -0.20
CA LEU A 51 8.34 -5.42 -1.11
C LEU A 51 8.77 -4.94 -2.50
N THR A 52 8.08 -3.94 -3.05
CA THR A 52 8.43 -3.37 -4.36
C THR A 52 9.84 -2.82 -4.35
N ASN A 53 10.31 -2.26 -3.25
CA ASN A 53 11.67 -1.72 -3.15
C ASN A 53 12.71 -2.73 -2.65
N GLY A 54 12.31 -3.98 -2.39
CA GLY A 54 13.21 -5.00 -1.86
C GLY A 54 13.75 -4.68 -0.46
N LEU A 55 13.05 -3.85 0.29
CA LEU A 55 13.41 -3.44 1.64
C LEU A 55 12.64 -4.28 2.67
N PRO A 56 13.26 -4.62 3.81
CA PRO A 56 12.55 -5.30 4.88
C PRO A 56 11.47 -4.35 5.42
N LEU A 57 10.29 -4.89 5.70
CA LEU A 57 9.24 -4.19 6.42
C LEU A 57 9.82 -3.61 7.71
N SER A 58 9.92 -2.28 7.76
CA SER A 58 10.42 -1.57 8.92
C SER A 58 9.26 -0.87 9.60
N CYS A 59 9.06 -1.13 10.89
CA CYS A 59 8.12 -0.38 11.73
C CYS A 59 8.68 0.99 12.15
N THR A 60 9.61 1.57 11.38
CA THR A 60 10.19 2.87 11.71
C THR A 60 9.22 3.99 11.37
N ASP A 61 8.93 4.83 12.36
CA ASP A 61 8.34 6.15 12.19
C ASP A 61 9.45 7.19 12.54
N PRO A 62 9.81 8.10 11.62
CA PRO A 62 9.22 8.29 10.30
C PRO A 62 9.69 7.24 9.28
N ILE A 63 8.78 6.85 8.40
CA ILE A 63 9.10 6.01 7.24
C ILE A 63 10.04 6.81 6.31
N PRO A 64 11.17 6.24 5.85
CA PRO A 64 12.14 6.94 5.02
C PRO A 64 11.64 7.03 3.56
N PHE A 65 10.60 7.82 3.30
CA PHE A 65 9.96 7.88 1.98
C PHE A 65 10.93 8.28 0.85
N GLU A 66 12.01 9.00 1.16
CA GLU A 66 13.03 9.41 0.19
C GLU A 66 13.96 8.30 -0.26
N SER A 67 14.09 7.20 0.49
CA SER A 67 14.96 6.08 0.10
C SER A 67 14.29 5.11 -0.88
N PHE A 68 12.99 5.23 -1.14
CA PHE A 68 12.29 4.36 -2.09
C PHE A 68 12.47 4.86 -3.53
N GLU A 69 13.01 4.00 -4.39
CA GLU A 69 13.14 4.25 -5.84
C GLU A 69 11.78 4.10 -6.55
N TYR A 70 11.01 3.08 -6.18
CA TYR A 70 9.73 2.71 -6.78
C TYR A 70 8.58 3.11 -5.87
N LYS A 71 8.27 4.41 -5.84
CA LYS A 71 7.20 5.02 -5.03
C LYS A 71 6.22 5.85 -5.86
N PRO A 72 4.97 6.07 -5.39
CA PRO A 72 4.01 6.97 -6.02
C PRO A 72 4.41 8.45 -5.87
N VAL A 73 3.78 9.33 -6.64
CA VAL A 73 4.03 10.78 -6.58
C VAL A 73 3.35 11.36 -5.33
N ASN A 74 4.02 12.32 -4.67
CA ASN A 74 3.54 12.98 -3.44
C ASN A 74 3.15 11.97 -2.34
N LEU A 75 3.87 10.85 -2.27
CA LEU A 75 3.58 9.76 -1.34
C LEU A 75 3.54 10.25 0.11
N LYS A 76 4.52 11.06 0.50
CA LYS A 76 4.69 11.51 1.89
C LYS A 76 3.47 12.29 2.37
N GLU A 77 3.01 13.26 1.60
CA GLU A 77 1.88 14.13 1.93
C GLU A 77 0.57 13.33 1.98
N ARG A 78 0.32 12.52 0.95
CA ARG A 78 -0.89 11.70 0.84
C ARG A 78 -0.97 10.67 1.95
N PHE A 79 0.15 9.99 2.23
CA PHE A 79 0.20 8.98 3.27
C PHE A 79 0.08 9.57 4.68
N ALA A 80 0.69 10.73 4.93
CA ALA A 80 0.50 11.46 6.19
C ALA A 80 -0.98 11.83 6.41
N PHE A 81 -1.67 12.31 5.37
CA PHE A 81 -3.10 12.58 5.43
C PHE A 81 -3.91 11.32 5.77
N ILE A 82 -3.69 10.21 5.05
CA ILE A 82 -4.37 8.94 5.27
C ILE A 82 -4.17 8.44 6.71
N LYS A 83 -2.92 8.42 7.22
CA LYS A 83 -2.62 7.99 8.60
C LYS A 83 -3.29 8.89 9.64
N SER A 84 -3.39 10.20 9.38
CA SER A 84 -4.00 11.14 10.32
C SER A 84 -5.53 11.02 10.41
N ARG A 85 -6.18 10.60 9.32
CA ARG A 85 -7.65 10.60 9.20
C ARG A 85 -8.17 9.32 8.52
N PRO A 86 -7.89 8.12 9.05
CA PRO A 86 -8.21 6.87 8.39
C PRO A 86 -9.72 6.66 8.20
N SER A 87 -10.59 7.22 9.06
CA SER A 87 -12.04 7.01 8.96
C SER A 87 -12.74 7.90 7.91
N LEU A 88 -12.01 8.73 7.16
CA LEU A 88 -12.58 9.55 6.09
C LEU A 88 -12.64 8.80 4.76
N TYR A 89 -13.74 8.96 4.03
CA TYR A 89 -13.87 8.40 2.68
C TYR A 89 -12.78 8.91 1.73
N HIS A 90 -12.39 10.18 1.86
CA HIS A 90 -11.28 10.74 1.09
C HIS A 90 -9.96 10.01 1.35
N SER A 91 -9.69 9.60 2.58
CA SER A 91 -8.50 8.81 2.92
C SER A 91 -8.54 7.43 2.25
N TYR A 92 -9.71 6.80 2.18
CA TYR A 92 -9.89 5.55 1.44
C TYR A 92 -9.63 5.70 -0.06
N ARG A 93 -10.16 6.76 -0.68
CA ARG A 93 -9.90 7.05 -2.10
C ARG A 93 -8.42 7.26 -2.37
N GLN A 94 -7.76 8.06 -1.52
CA GLN A 94 -6.32 8.30 -1.60
C GLN A 94 -5.50 7.00 -1.45
N LEU A 95 -5.86 6.12 -0.51
CA LEU A 95 -5.20 4.83 -0.33
C LEU A 95 -5.37 3.92 -1.56
N SER A 96 -6.57 3.91 -2.15
CA SER A 96 -6.86 3.11 -3.34
C SER A 96 -6.10 3.58 -4.57
N GLU A 97 -5.98 4.90 -4.76
CA GLU A 97 -5.13 5.48 -5.79
C GLU A 97 -3.64 5.13 -5.56
N LEU A 98 -3.16 5.23 -4.32
CA LEU A 98 -1.78 4.83 -3.98
C LEU A 98 -1.50 3.36 -4.30
N MET A 99 -2.45 2.45 -4.07
CA MET A 99 -2.32 1.04 -4.45
C MET A 99 -2.17 0.86 -5.96
N VAL A 100 -3.04 1.48 -6.76
CA VAL A 100 -2.97 1.43 -8.23
C VAL A 100 -1.67 2.03 -8.76
N GLU A 101 -1.23 3.15 -8.19
CA GLU A 101 0.05 3.76 -8.55
C GLU A 101 1.22 2.85 -8.18
N GLN A 102 1.18 2.18 -7.04
CA GLN A 102 2.22 1.24 -6.62
C GLN A 102 2.29 -0.01 -7.52
N GLU A 103 1.16 -0.51 -8.01
CA GLU A 103 1.13 -1.57 -9.04
C GLU A 103 1.87 -1.15 -10.31
N LYS A 104 1.68 0.09 -10.76
CA LYS A 104 2.42 0.64 -11.91
C LYS A 104 3.92 0.72 -11.61
N GLN A 105 4.32 1.14 -10.41
CA GLN A 105 5.72 1.19 -10.00
C GLN A 105 6.35 -0.21 -9.95
N TYR A 106 5.63 -1.22 -9.47
CA TYR A 106 6.08 -2.60 -9.47
C TYR A 106 6.26 -3.15 -10.90
N ALA A 107 5.29 -2.90 -11.80
CA ALA A 107 5.41 -3.28 -13.21
C ALA A 107 6.65 -2.63 -13.87
N ARG A 108 6.86 -1.33 -13.62
CA ARG A 108 8.05 -0.60 -14.11
C ARG A 108 9.36 -1.22 -13.60
N LYS A 109 9.44 -1.63 -12.33
CA LYS A 109 10.60 -2.33 -11.76
C LYS A 109 10.90 -3.62 -12.51
N ASN A 110 9.89 -4.44 -12.74
CA ASN A 110 10.07 -5.74 -13.40
C ASN A 110 10.53 -5.60 -14.86
N ILE A 111 9.99 -4.62 -15.59
CA ILE A 111 10.43 -4.32 -16.96
C ILE A 111 11.90 -3.91 -16.99
N GLN A 112 12.33 -3.04 -16.07
CA GLN A 112 13.72 -2.60 -15.98
C GLN A 112 14.67 -3.74 -15.60
N LYS A 113 14.25 -4.62 -14.67
CA LYS A 113 15.01 -5.82 -14.30
C LYS A 113 15.24 -6.74 -15.50
N ASN A 114 14.20 -6.98 -16.30
CA ASN A 114 14.29 -7.84 -17.48
C ASN A 114 15.25 -7.28 -18.54
N LYS A 115 15.24 -5.95 -18.76
CA LYS A 115 16.19 -5.30 -19.70
C LYS A 115 17.66 -5.45 -19.28
N ARG A 116 17.95 -5.40 -17.97
CA ARG A 116 19.30 -5.56 -17.43
C ARG A 116 19.82 -7.01 -17.51
N LEU A 117 18.94 -8.00 -17.66
CA LEU A 117 19.33 -9.41 -17.80
C LEU A 117 19.61 -9.83 -19.24
N THR A 118 19.20 -9.01 -20.22
CA THR A 118 19.34 -9.28 -21.66
C THR A 118 20.43 -8.42 -22.33
N THR A 119 21.23 -7.71 -21.55
CA THR A 119 22.36 -6.89 -22.02
C THR A 119 23.62 -7.37 -21.31
#